data_AF-A0A2B4RJR0-F1
#
_entry.id   AF-A0A2B4RJR0-F1
#
_cell.length_a   1.000
_cell.length_b   1.000
_cell.length_c   1.000
_cell.angle_alpha   90.00
_cell.angle_beta   90.00
_cell.angle_gamma   90.00
#
_symmetry.space_group_name_H-M   'P 1'
#
loop_
_entity.id
_entity.type
_entity.pdbx_description
1 polymer ?
#
loop_
_entity_poly.entity_id
_entity_poly.type
_entity_poly.pdbx_seq_one_letter_code
_entity_poly.pdbx_strand_id
1 'polypeptide(L)'
;MARMEIVEGRDAGSRFALNYSQHTTTELFRYAYERRLFENKLRFWFESDYWDFYQENMNETEGTRRREFKFDFVIEEQSRLIIPGLSSGISTFKTVEALRAALSKVRDSRIWLLEISTPIPEEFELINDRGHHVKIRPNKSVQVTVENFQEMLCCLNWVKFL
;
A
#
# COMPACT_ATOMS: atom_id res chain seq x y z
N MET A 1 -20.72 8.77 46.82
CA MET A 1 -19.43 8.92 46.10
C MET A 1 -19.17 7.62 45.36
N ALA A 2 -19.35 7.61 44.04
CA ALA A 2 -19.05 6.43 43.22
C ALA A 2 -17.67 6.61 42.60
N ARG A 3 -16.74 5.71 42.92
CA ARG A 3 -15.44 5.60 42.25
C ARG A 3 -15.68 5.02 40.87
N MET A 4 -15.40 5.81 39.84
CA MET A 4 -15.37 5.36 38.46
C MET A 4 -14.02 4.67 38.25
N GLU A 5 -14.02 3.35 38.22
CA GLU A 5 -12.84 2.56 37.86
C GLU A 5 -12.52 2.82 36.39
N ILE A 6 -11.31 3.32 36.14
CA ILE A 6 -10.75 3.43 34.79
C ILE A 6 -10.52 1.99 34.33
N VAL A 7 -11.40 1.51 33.44
CA VAL A 7 -11.18 0.26 32.75
C VAL A 7 -9.95 0.43 31.87
N GLU A 8 -8.89 -0.29 32.23
CA GLU A 8 -7.63 -0.37 31.49
C GLU A 8 -7.90 -0.62 30.00
N GLY A 9 -7.26 0.20 29.17
CA GLY A 9 -7.40 0.17 27.73
C GLY A 9 -7.03 -1.19 27.16
N ARG A 10 -8.05 -1.91 26.68
CA ARG A 10 -7.84 -2.88 25.60
C ARG A 10 -7.41 -2.08 24.38
N ASP A 11 -6.31 -2.47 23.74
CA ASP A 11 -5.85 -1.90 22.47
C ASP A 11 -7.05 -1.66 21.56
N ALA A 12 -7.31 -0.37 21.30
CA ALA A 12 -8.37 0.02 20.40
C ALA A 12 -7.96 -0.51 19.02
N GLY A 13 -8.59 -1.60 18.58
CA GLY A 13 -8.59 -1.97 17.17
C GLY A 13 -8.82 -0.71 16.35
N SER A 14 -7.99 -0.49 15.34
CA SER A 14 -7.87 0.76 14.59
C SER A 14 -9.26 1.26 14.21
N ARG A 15 -9.67 2.39 14.78
CA ARG A 15 -10.99 2.98 14.51
C ARG A 15 -10.90 3.83 13.26
N PHE A 16 -11.03 3.21 12.10
CA PHE A 16 -11.25 3.89 10.83
C PHE A 16 -12.64 3.54 10.29
N ALA A 17 -13.20 4.47 9.50
CA ALA A 17 -14.37 4.23 8.68
C ALA A 17 -13.92 4.24 7.22
N LEU A 18 -14.58 3.46 6.37
CA LEU A 18 -14.31 3.42 4.94
C LEU A 18 -15.52 3.93 4.19
N ASN A 19 -15.34 5.00 3.41
CA ASN A 19 -16.43 5.57 2.62
C ASN A 19 -16.41 5.02 1.19
N TYR A 20 -17.20 3.99 0.92
CA TYR A 20 -17.28 3.35 -0.40
C TYR A 20 -18.12 4.18 -1.38
N SER A 21 -17.47 5.04 -2.16
CA SER A 21 -18.14 5.86 -3.19
C SER A 21 -17.65 5.60 -4.62
N GLN A 22 -16.57 4.84 -4.78
CA GLN A 22 -15.97 4.51 -6.08
C GLN A 22 -15.89 2.99 -6.28
N HIS A 23 -15.67 2.58 -7.53
CA HIS A 23 -15.55 1.16 -7.90
C HIS A 23 -14.38 0.96 -8.85
N THR A 24 -13.74 -0.21 -8.80
CA THR A 24 -12.74 -0.61 -9.81
C THR A 24 -13.38 -0.67 -11.20
N THR A 25 -12.70 -0.13 -12.20
CA THR A 25 -13.15 -0.19 -13.61
C THR A 25 -12.46 -1.29 -14.42
N THR A 26 -11.49 -1.97 -13.81
CA THR A 26 -10.68 -3.04 -14.40
C THR A 26 -10.27 -4.00 -13.29
N GLU A 27 -9.89 -5.22 -13.67
CA GLU A 27 -9.33 -6.19 -12.74
C GLU A 27 -7.96 -5.71 -12.23
N LEU A 28 -7.68 -5.95 -10.94
CA LEU A 28 -6.40 -5.61 -10.34
C LEU A 28 -5.79 -6.84 -9.67
N PHE A 29 -4.71 -7.34 -10.27
CA PHE A 29 -3.95 -8.50 -9.83
C PHE A 29 -2.77 -8.09 -8.95
N ARG A 30 -2.59 -8.76 -7.82
CA ARG A 30 -1.48 -8.56 -6.89
C ARG A 30 -0.82 -9.88 -6.55
N TYR A 31 0.50 -9.92 -6.61
CA TYR A 31 1.25 -11.03 -6.03
C TYR A 31 1.46 -10.80 -4.53
N ALA A 32 1.03 -11.75 -3.71
CA ALA A 32 1.08 -11.69 -2.26
C ALA A 32 1.38 -13.07 -1.65
N TYR A 33 1.06 -13.31 -0.39
CA TYR A 33 1.26 -14.63 0.23
C TYR A 33 0.12 -15.58 -0.12
N GLU A 34 0.37 -16.88 0.04
CA GLU A 34 -0.60 -17.90 -0.34
C GLU A 34 -1.86 -17.83 0.52
N ARG A 35 -1.72 -17.59 1.83
CA ARG A 35 -2.86 -17.60 2.75
C ARG A 35 -3.36 -16.21 3.15
N ARG A 36 -2.54 -15.17 2.96
CA ARG A 36 -2.84 -13.80 3.39
C ARG A 36 -2.36 -12.78 2.36
N LEU A 37 -3.02 -11.63 2.30
CA LEU A 37 -2.58 -10.54 1.43
C LEU A 37 -1.25 -9.92 1.91
N PHE A 38 -1.05 -9.83 3.23
CA PHE A 38 0.17 -9.36 3.87
C PHE A 38 0.53 -10.28 5.04
N GLU A 39 1.71 -10.89 5.03
CA GLU A 39 2.28 -11.58 6.21
C GLU A 39 3.28 -10.69 6.95
N ASN A 40 3.99 -9.84 6.21
CA ASN A 40 4.89 -8.84 6.74
C ASN A 40 4.26 -7.46 6.66
N LYS A 41 4.77 -6.52 7.46
CA LYS A 41 4.43 -5.10 7.35
C LYS A 41 4.77 -4.59 5.95
N LEU A 42 3.94 -3.67 5.43
CA LEU A 42 4.24 -2.90 4.23
C LEU A 42 5.60 -2.19 4.39
N ARG A 43 6.35 -2.10 3.29
CA ARG A 43 7.71 -1.55 3.31
C ARG A 43 7.63 -0.03 3.38
N PHE A 44 8.24 0.55 4.39
CA PHE A 44 8.31 2.00 4.52
C PHE A 44 9.73 2.47 4.78
N TRP A 45 9.99 3.72 4.43
CA TRP A 45 11.17 4.48 4.80
C TRP A 45 10.75 5.71 5.61
N PHE A 46 11.62 6.16 6.50
CA PHE A 46 11.47 7.47 7.11
C PHE A 46 11.74 8.57 6.07
N GLU A 47 11.16 9.74 6.28
CA GLU A 47 11.32 10.90 5.41
C GLU A 47 12.79 11.33 5.32
N SER A 48 13.53 11.30 6.43
CA SER A 48 14.97 11.58 6.47
C SER A 48 15.75 10.63 5.57
N ASP A 49 15.52 9.32 5.71
CA ASP A 49 16.21 8.29 4.92
C ASP A 49 15.91 8.46 3.42
N TYR A 50 14.66 8.82 3.10
CA TYR A 50 14.24 9.10 1.73
C TYR A 50 14.99 10.31 1.15
N TRP A 51 15.13 11.40 1.90
CA TRP A 51 15.82 12.60 1.44
C TRP A 51 17.33 12.42 1.35
N ASP A 52 17.96 11.75 2.31
CA ASP A 52 19.38 11.43 2.28
C ASP A 52 19.72 10.65 1.01
N PHE A 53 18.95 9.59 0.72
CA PHE A 53 19.12 8.83 -0.50
C PHE A 53 18.84 9.66 -1.77
N TYR A 54 17.77 10.47 -1.77
CA TYR A 54 17.42 11.29 -2.93
C TYR A 54 18.55 12.25 -3.28
N GLN A 55 19.16 12.89 -2.28
CA GLN A 55 20.30 13.78 -2.46
C GLN A 55 21.53 13.02 -2.97
N GLU A 56 21.86 11.87 -2.40
CA GLU A 56 22.96 11.02 -2.88
C GLU A 56 22.80 10.68 -4.36
N ASN A 57 21.59 10.30 -4.80
CA ASN A 57 21.33 9.87 -6.18
C ASN A 57 21.22 11.03 -7.18
N MET A 58 20.85 12.23 -6.73
CA MET A 58 20.88 13.43 -7.57
C MET A 58 22.32 13.94 -7.78
N ASN A 59 23.21 13.67 -6.81
CA ASN A 59 24.62 14.06 -6.87
C ASN A 59 25.50 13.04 -7.65
N GLU A 60 25.03 11.80 -7.82
CA GLU A 60 25.71 10.80 -8.68
C GLU A 60 25.51 11.13 -10.17
N THR A 61 26.47 11.87 -10.75
CA THR A 61 26.64 11.98 -12.21
C THR A 61 26.84 10.60 -12.84
N GLU A 62 26.06 10.34 -13.90
CA GLU A 62 26.09 9.22 -14.85
C GLU A 62 27.22 8.18 -14.67
N GLY A 63 26.86 6.96 -14.25
CA GLY A 63 27.68 5.78 -14.58
C GLY A 63 27.69 4.65 -13.54
N THR A 64 27.49 4.94 -12.26
CA THR A 64 27.44 3.91 -11.22
C THR A 64 26.00 3.47 -10.97
N ARG A 65 25.80 2.17 -10.76
CA ARG A 65 24.50 1.49 -10.65
C ARG A 65 23.55 2.26 -9.73
N ARG A 66 22.58 2.99 -10.30
CA ARG A 66 21.43 3.52 -9.57
C ARG A 66 20.86 2.40 -8.72
N ARG A 67 20.96 2.51 -7.39
CA ARG A 67 20.37 1.53 -6.49
C ARG A 67 18.85 1.53 -6.76
N GLU A 68 18.29 0.35 -7.02
CA GLU A 68 16.84 0.23 -7.18
C GLU A 68 16.16 0.51 -5.84
N PHE A 69 15.42 1.63 -5.78
CA PHE A 69 14.52 1.94 -4.67
C PHE A 69 13.45 0.84 -4.53
N LYS A 70 13.34 0.24 -3.34
CA LYS A 70 12.30 -0.76 -3.02
C LYS A 70 11.56 -0.43 -1.72
N PHE A 71 10.78 0.64 -1.76
CA PHE A 71 9.82 1.01 -0.70
C PHE A 71 8.40 1.08 -1.26
N ASP A 72 7.40 0.93 -0.40
CA ASP A 72 6.00 1.18 -0.75
C ASP A 72 5.58 2.58 -0.26
N PHE A 73 6.01 2.98 0.95
CA PHE A 73 5.62 4.25 1.58
C PHE A 73 6.82 5.03 2.14
N VAL A 74 6.68 6.35 2.19
CA VAL A 74 7.52 7.25 2.99
C VAL A 74 6.66 7.76 4.14
N ILE A 75 7.20 7.79 5.35
CA ILE A 75 6.49 8.21 6.55
C ILE A 75 7.24 9.30 7.30
N GLU A 76 6.49 10.16 7.97
CA GLU A 76 7.06 11.14 8.90
C GLU A 76 7.59 10.45 10.17
N GLU A 77 8.73 10.92 10.70
CA GLU A 77 9.44 10.30 11.83
C GLU A 77 8.61 10.27 13.11
N GLN A 78 7.94 11.38 13.42
CA GLN A 78 7.27 11.58 14.71
C GLN A 78 5.89 10.94 14.73
N SER A 79 5.02 11.33 13.79
CA SER A 79 3.64 10.85 13.74
C SER A 79 3.50 9.47 13.09
N ARG A 80 4.54 9.00 12.37
CA ARG A 80 4.51 7.74 11.61
C ARG A 80 3.44 7.72 10.52
N LEU A 81 2.90 8.88 10.16
CA LEU A 81 1.92 9.04 9.10
C LEU A 81 2.57 8.90 7.74
N ILE A 82 1.87 8.24 6.81
CA ILE A 82 2.26 8.17 5.41
C ILE A 82 2.25 9.58 4.80
N ILE A 83 3.29 9.91 4.05
CA ILE A 83 3.38 11.13 3.22
C ILE A 83 2.94 10.75 1.80
N PRO A 84 1.69 11.02 1.38
CA PRO A 84 1.14 10.47 0.14
C PRO A 84 1.87 10.96 -1.12
N GLY A 85 2.38 12.20 -1.08
CA GLY A 85 3.11 12.81 -2.20
C GLY A 85 4.47 12.17 -2.50
N LEU A 86 5.12 11.58 -1.48
CA LEU A 86 6.41 10.89 -1.61
C LEU A 86 6.26 9.37 -1.76
N SER A 87 5.08 8.85 -1.41
CA SER A 87 4.82 7.41 -1.39
C SER A 87 4.45 6.85 -2.76
N SER A 88 5.04 5.70 -3.08
CA SER A 88 4.76 4.95 -4.31
C SER A 88 3.41 4.23 -4.24
N GLY A 89 3.05 3.69 -3.07
CA GLY A 89 1.89 2.81 -2.91
C GLY A 89 2.20 1.35 -3.22
N ILE A 90 1.20 0.50 -3.03
CA ILE A 90 1.31 -0.93 -3.33
C ILE A 90 1.04 -1.19 -4.81
N SER A 91 1.83 -2.09 -5.40
CA SER A 91 1.67 -2.48 -6.81
C SER A 91 0.53 -3.47 -7.03
N THR A 92 -0.28 -3.19 -8.05
CA THR A 92 -1.26 -4.09 -8.68
C THR A 92 -1.15 -4.00 -10.19
N PHE A 93 -1.69 -4.96 -10.94
CA PHE A 93 -1.55 -5.03 -12.39
C PHE A 93 -2.90 -5.31 -13.04
N LYS A 94 -3.15 -4.76 -14.23
CA LYS A 94 -4.41 -4.96 -14.95
C LYS A 94 -4.56 -6.36 -15.55
N THR A 95 -3.47 -7.10 -15.68
CA THR A 95 -3.46 -8.47 -16.21
C THR A 95 -2.43 -9.33 -15.49
N VAL A 96 -2.62 -10.65 -15.50
CA VAL A 96 -1.67 -11.62 -14.95
C VAL A 96 -0.39 -11.66 -15.77
N GLU A 97 -0.46 -11.45 -17.09
CA GLU A 97 0.70 -11.38 -17.98
C GLU A 97 1.60 -10.21 -17.59
N ALA A 98 1.02 -9.04 -17.30
CA ALA A 98 1.77 -7.88 -16.84
C ALA A 98 2.41 -8.12 -15.46
N LEU A 99 1.68 -8.77 -14.55
CA LEU A 99 2.22 -9.19 -13.25
C LEU A 99 3.43 -10.11 -13.41
N ARG A 100 3.32 -11.14 -14.27
CA ARG A 100 4.39 -12.12 -14.57
C ARG A 100 5.57 -11.51 -15.32
N ALA A 101 5.32 -10.49 -16.14
CA ALA A 101 6.38 -9.73 -16.81
C ALA A 101 7.16 -8.84 -15.83
N ALA A 102 6.47 -8.26 -14.83
CA ALA A 102 7.09 -7.38 -13.85
C ALA A 102 7.80 -8.14 -12.71
N LEU A 103 7.32 -9.33 -12.34
CA LEU A 103 7.83 -10.11 -11.21
C LEU A 103 8.33 -11.47 -11.67
N SER A 104 9.55 -11.84 -11.24
CA SER A 104 10.06 -13.19 -11.48
C SER A 104 9.37 -14.23 -10.59
N LYS A 105 9.16 -15.44 -11.13
CA LYS A 105 8.67 -16.63 -10.39
C LYS A 105 7.30 -16.48 -9.72
N VAL A 106 6.37 -15.80 -10.38
CA VAL A 106 4.97 -15.71 -9.93
C VAL A 106 4.32 -17.10 -9.96
N ARG A 107 3.62 -17.44 -8.86
CA ARG A 107 2.81 -18.65 -8.73
C ARG A 107 1.34 -18.26 -8.60
N ASP A 108 0.46 -18.97 -9.29
CA ASP A 108 -0.96 -18.62 -9.36
C ASP A 108 -1.65 -18.68 -8.00
N SER A 109 -1.28 -19.65 -7.14
CA SER A 109 -1.79 -19.76 -5.75
C SER A 109 -1.50 -18.52 -4.88
N ARG A 110 -0.62 -17.63 -5.32
CA ARG A 110 -0.20 -16.40 -4.64
C ARG A 110 -0.72 -15.13 -5.31
N ILE A 111 -1.54 -15.26 -6.34
CA ILE A 111 -2.20 -14.13 -7.00
C ILE A 111 -3.53 -13.86 -6.29
N TRP A 112 -3.73 -12.59 -5.97
CA TRP A 112 -4.96 -12.03 -5.43
C TRP A 112 -5.54 -11.04 -6.42
N LEU A 113 -6.86 -10.93 -6.46
CA LEU A 113 -7.62 -10.16 -7.43
C LEU A 113 -8.60 -9.23 -6.71
N LEU A 114 -8.68 -7.98 -7.18
CA LEU A 114 -9.88 -7.16 -7.05
C LEU A 114 -10.60 -7.19 -8.40
N GLU A 115 -11.81 -7.73 -8.41
CA GLU A 115 -12.64 -7.85 -9.62
C GLU A 115 -13.12 -6.48 -10.09
N ILE A 116 -13.59 -6.41 -11.33
CA ILE A 116 -14.29 -5.22 -11.85
C ILE A 116 -15.52 -4.95 -10.97
N SER A 117 -15.84 -3.67 -10.75
CA SER A 117 -16.93 -3.22 -9.88
C SER A 117 -16.75 -3.57 -8.41
N THR A 118 -15.53 -3.86 -7.95
CA THR A 118 -15.24 -3.95 -6.51
C THR A 118 -15.36 -2.56 -5.89
N PRO A 119 -16.16 -2.36 -4.83
CA PRO A 119 -16.24 -1.09 -4.12
C PRO A 119 -14.87 -0.72 -3.54
N ILE A 120 -14.43 0.50 -3.82
CA ILE A 120 -13.20 1.08 -3.29
C ILE A 120 -13.57 2.29 -2.42
N PRO A 121 -13.01 2.42 -1.21
CA PRO A 121 -13.23 3.59 -0.36
C PRO A 121 -12.55 4.86 -0.90
N GLU A 122 -13.11 6.05 -0.63
CA GLU A 122 -12.55 7.36 -1.00
C GLU A 122 -11.17 7.63 -0.40
N GLU A 123 -10.86 6.93 0.69
CA GLU A 123 -9.58 6.99 1.36
C GLU A 123 -8.44 6.38 0.54
N PHE A 124 -8.77 5.68 -0.55
CA PHE A 124 -7.81 5.12 -1.49
C PHE A 124 -7.72 5.93 -2.78
N GLU A 125 -6.49 6.14 -3.25
CA GLU A 125 -6.19 6.63 -4.58
C GLU A 125 -5.66 5.48 -5.44
N LEU A 126 -6.28 5.27 -6.61
CA LEU A 126 -5.83 4.32 -7.63
C LEU A 126 -5.11 5.09 -8.73
N ILE A 127 -3.81 4.85 -8.88
CA ILE A 127 -2.97 5.57 -9.84
C ILE A 127 -2.60 4.63 -10.96
N ASN A 128 -3.09 4.94 -12.16
CA ASN A 128 -2.59 4.31 -13.37
C ASN A 128 -1.15 4.78 -13.61
N ASP A 129 -0.20 3.89 -13.36
CA ASP A 129 1.19 4.08 -13.76
C ASP A 129 1.37 3.61 -15.22
N ARG A 130 2.60 3.61 -15.73
CA ARG A 130 2.89 3.26 -17.12
C ARG A 130 2.34 1.86 -17.47
N GLY A 131 1.51 1.81 -18.51
CA GLY A 131 0.96 0.59 -19.09
C GLY A 131 -0.11 -0.09 -18.22
N HIS A 132 0.20 -1.29 -17.73
CA HIS A 132 -0.72 -2.13 -16.97
C HIS A 132 -0.51 -2.05 -15.45
N HIS A 133 0.44 -1.25 -14.97
CA HIS A 133 0.73 -1.11 -13.55
C HIS A 133 -0.22 -0.08 -12.91
N VAL A 134 -0.86 -0.47 -11.81
CA VAL A 134 -1.74 0.39 -11.02
C VAL A 134 -1.25 0.39 -9.58
N LYS A 135 -1.08 1.57 -9.01
CA LYS A 135 -0.67 1.74 -7.61
C LYS A 135 -1.90 2.06 -6.75
N ILE A 136 -1.97 1.45 -5.58
CA ILE A 136 -2.97 1.75 -4.56
C ILE A 136 -2.25 2.42 -3.38
N ARG A 137 -2.67 3.62 -3.01
CA ARG A 137 -2.11 4.38 -1.87
C ARG A 137 -3.20 5.19 -1.16
N PRO A 138 -2.92 5.77 0.03
CA PRO A 138 -3.86 6.68 0.64
C PRO A 138 -4.14 7.88 -0.27
N ASN A 139 -5.39 8.31 -0.29
CA ASN A 139 -5.77 9.59 -0.86
C ASN A 139 -4.96 10.72 -0.19
N LYS A 140 -4.55 11.73 -0.94
CA LYS A 140 -3.73 12.85 -0.45
C LYS A 140 -4.34 13.61 0.73
N SER A 141 -5.67 13.56 0.87
CA SER A 141 -6.40 14.19 1.99
C SER A 141 -6.45 13.33 3.25
N VAL A 142 -6.05 12.06 3.17
CA VAL A 142 -6.14 11.09 4.27
C VAL A 142 -4.81 10.99 5.01
N GLN A 143 -4.88 11.17 6.33
CA GLN A 143 -3.76 10.97 7.24
C GLN A 143 -3.89 9.58 7.87
N VAL A 144 -2.94 8.70 7.59
CA VAL A 144 -2.98 7.31 8.05
C VAL A 144 -1.58 6.75 8.24
N THR A 145 -1.40 5.90 9.25
CA THR A 145 -0.15 5.14 9.46
C THR A 145 -0.07 3.97 8.50
N VAL A 146 1.12 3.37 8.37
CA VAL A 146 1.32 2.18 7.53
C VAL A 146 0.51 0.99 8.03
N GLU A 147 0.46 0.81 9.35
CA GLU A 147 -0.32 -0.25 10.00
C GLU A 147 -1.83 -0.10 9.72
N ASN A 148 -2.39 1.08 9.95
CA ASN A 148 -3.82 1.32 9.70
C ASN A 148 -4.15 1.19 8.21
N PHE A 149 -3.28 1.69 7.33
CA PHE A 149 -3.51 1.56 5.89
C PHE A 149 -3.44 0.10 5.43
N GLN A 150 -2.56 -0.70 6.01
CA GLN A 150 -2.52 -2.15 5.76
C GLN A 150 -3.80 -2.84 6.19
N GLU A 151 -4.37 -2.46 7.34
CA GLU A 151 -5.68 -2.97 7.78
C GLU A 151 -6.81 -2.56 6.85
N MET A 152 -6.85 -1.29 6.44
CA MET A 152 -7.82 -0.80 5.46
C MET A 152 -7.70 -1.57 4.13
N LEU A 153 -6.49 -1.87 3.65
CA LEU A 153 -6.26 -2.66 2.43
C LEU A 153 -6.85 -4.07 2.55
N CYS A 154 -6.79 -4.69 3.73
CA CYS A 154 -7.39 -6.00 4.00
C CYS A 154 -8.93 -5.97 4.00
N CYS A 155 -9.56 -4.79 4.15
CA CYS A 155 -11.01 -4.63 4.09
C CYS A 155 -11.54 -4.54 2.65
N LEU A 156 -10.68 -4.42 1.64
CA LEU A 156 -11.12 -4.53 0.26
C LEU A 156 -11.48 -5.99 -0.06
N ASN A 157 -12.41 -6.21 -0.99
CA ASN A 157 -12.89 -7.55 -1.34
C ASN A 157 -11.89 -8.31 -2.23
N TRP A 158 -10.72 -8.66 -1.67
CA TRP A 158 -9.70 -9.44 -2.36
C TRP A 158 -10.13 -10.91 -2.45
N VAL A 159 -10.14 -11.43 -3.68
CA VAL A 159 -10.38 -12.85 -3.95
C VAL A 159 -9.11 -13.53 -4.44
N LYS A 160 -9.06 -14.86 -4.30
CA LYS A 160 -7.98 -15.65 -4.90
C LYS A 160 -8.23 -15.79 -6.39
N PHE A 161 -7.18 -15.52 -7.18
CA PHE A 161 -7.19 -15.83 -8.60
C PHE A 161 -7.01 -17.35 -8.75
N LEU A 162 -7.97 -18.00 -9.41
CA LEU A 162 -8.02 -19.45 -9.63
C LEU A 162 -7.48 -19.81 -11.01
#